data_AF-A0A956LFK4-F1
#
_entry.id   AF-A0A956LFK4-F1
#
_cell.length_a   1.000
_cell.length_b   1.000
_cell.length_c   1.000
_cell.angle_alpha   90.00
_cell.angle_beta   90.00
_cell.angle_gamma   90.00
#
_symmetry.space_group_name_H-M   'P 1'
#
loop_
_entity.id
_entity.type
_entity.pdbx_description
1 polymer ?
#
loop_
_entity_poly.entity_id
_entity_poly.type
_entity_poly.pdbx_seq_one_letter_code
_entity_poly.pdbx_strand_id
1 'polypeptide(L)'
;TADHGNADHMLERRADGSLQARTSHSLNPVPFVIFDPREPLGGPQLRAVDRPGLSNVAATCLELLGFSVPDGYRPSLLAAPGR
;
A
#
# COMPACT_ATOMS: atom_id res chain seq x y z
N THR A 1 -5.91 -2.23 0.16
CA THR A 1 -4.67 -2.13 0.96
C THR A 1 -4.88 -2.82 2.29
N ALA A 2 -3.90 -2.83 3.20
CA ALA A 2 -4.04 -3.31 4.57
C ALA A 2 -3.24 -2.39 5.51
N ASP A 3 -3.51 -2.44 6.80
CA ASP A 3 -2.81 -1.69 7.84
C ASP A 3 -1.54 -2.42 8.34
N HIS A 4 -1.53 -3.74 8.27
CA HIS A 4 -0.36 -4.56 8.58
C HIS A 4 -0.47 -5.96 7.98
N GLY A 5 0.59 -6.76 8.09
CA GLY A 5 0.58 -8.19 7.78
C GLY A 5 0.19 -9.05 8.99
N ASN A 6 -0.32 -10.25 8.72
CA ASN A 6 -0.65 -11.29 9.70
C ASN A 6 -0.75 -12.65 8.97
N ALA A 7 -1.81 -12.84 8.19
CA ALA A 7 -2.13 -14.11 7.53
C ALA A 7 -1.08 -14.56 6.49
N ASP A 8 -0.23 -13.65 6.05
CA ASP A 8 0.90 -13.89 5.16
C ASP A 8 2.09 -14.62 5.83
N HIS A 9 2.11 -14.74 7.16
CA HIS A 9 3.15 -15.48 7.88
C HIS A 9 2.58 -16.17 9.13
N MET A 10 2.05 -17.38 8.94
CA MET A 10 1.34 -18.10 10.02
C MET A 10 2.21 -19.08 10.82
N LEU A 11 3.41 -19.43 10.35
CA LEU A 11 4.26 -20.47 10.94
C LEU A 11 5.70 -19.98 11.09
N GLU A 12 6.27 -20.18 12.28
CA GLU A 12 7.69 -19.95 12.56
C GLU A 12 8.40 -21.27 12.81
N ARG A 13 9.69 -21.33 12.45
CA ARG A 13 10.54 -22.50 12.69
C ARG A 13 11.32 -22.30 13.99
N ARG A 14 11.17 -23.24 14.93
CA ARG A 14 11.98 -23.29 16.15
C ARG A 14 13.40 -23.78 15.86
N ALA A 15 14.29 -23.61 16.83
CA ALA A 15 15.68 -24.06 16.74
C ALA A 15 15.80 -25.58 16.51
N ASP A 16 14.85 -26.37 17.00
CA ASP A 16 14.76 -27.82 16.80
C ASP A 16 14.16 -28.22 15.43
N GLY A 17 13.81 -27.25 14.59
CA GLY A 17 13.20 -27.46 13.29
C GLY A 17 11.68 -27.69 13.31
N SER A 18 11.03 -27.75 14.48
CA SER A 18 9.56 -27.85 14.58
C SER A 18 8.87 -26.55 14.14
N LEU A 19 7.63 -26.68 13.68
CA LEU A 19 6.79 -25.53 13.31
C LEU A 19 5.96 -25.08 14.52
N GLN A 20 5.84 -23.77 14.68
CA GLN A 20 5.01 -23.11 15.68
C GLN A 20 4.04 -22.15 15.01
N ALA A 21 2.78 -22.15 15.45
CA ALA A 21 1.82 -21.15 15.04
C ALA A 21 2.27 -19.76 15.51
N ARG A 22 2.34 -18.80 14.59
CA ARG A 22 2.61 -17.40 14.87
C ARG A 22 1.28 -16.66 15.05
N THR A 23 1.15 -15.93 16.15
CA THR A 23 -0.06 -15.16 16.48
C THR A 23 0.16 -13.64 16.43
N SER A 24 1.37 -13.21 16.12
CA SER A 24 1.78 -11.81 16.00
C SER A 24 1.78 -11.33 14.54
N HIS A 25 1.73 -10.01 14.34
CA HIS A 25 1.85 -9.40 13.02
C HIS A 25 3.17 -9.74 12.33
N SER A 26 3.17 -9.68 10.99
CA SER A 26 4.39 -9.76 10.18
C SER A 26 4.93 -8.36 9.89
N LEU A 27 6.21 -8.28 9.46
CA LEU A 27 6.83 -7.06 8.96
C LEU A 27 6.80 -6.99 7.43
N ASN A 28 6.01 -7.86 6.78
CA ASN A 28 5.90 -7.89 5.34
C ASN A 28 5.15 -6.64 4.85
N PRO A 29 5.47 -6.13 3.64
CA PRO A 29 4.73 -5.04 3.04
C PRO A 29 3.29 -5.46 2.74
N VAL A 30 2.39 -4.48 2.74
CA VAL A 30 0.97 -4.68 2.40
C VAL A 30 0.72 -4.34 0.92
N PRO A 31 -0.25 -4.99 0.26
CA PRO A 31 -0.61 -4.63 -1.10
C PRO A 31 -1.23 -3.22 -1.14
N PHE A 32 -1.01 -2.51 -2.23
CA PHE A 32 -1.74 -1.29 -2.58
C PHE A 32 -2.21 -1.42 -4.02
N VAL A 33 -3.52 -1.34 -4.23
CA VAL A 33 -4.16 -1.58 -5.53
C VAL A 33 -5.22 -0.51 -5.73
N ILE A 34 -5.21 0.12 -6.90
CA ILE A 34 -6.27 0.99 -7.36
C ILE A 34 -7.03 0.23 -8.45
N PHE A 35 -8.34 0.17 -8.32
CA PHE A 35 -9.21 -0.38 -9.35
C PHE A 35 -9.97 0.76 -10.01
N ASP A 36 -9.80 0.93 -11.32
CA ASP A 36 -10.60 1.84 -12.14
C ASP A 36 -11.25 1.02 -13.27
N PRO A 37 -12.59 0.91 -13.32
CA PRO A 37 -13.26 0.17 -14.40
C PRO A 37 -13.08 0.82 -15.79
N ARG A 38 -12.57 2.06 -15.84
CA ARG A 38 -12.28 2.80 -17.08
C ARG A 38 -10.82 2.69 -17.49
N GLU A 39 -9.99 1.93 -16.77
CA GLU A 39 -8.56 1.78 -17.04
C GLU A 39 -8.20 1.51 -18.51
N PRO A 40 -9.00 0.74 -19.31
CA PRO A 40 -8.73 0.57 -20.74
C PRO A 40 -8.69 1.87 -21.56
N LEU A 41 -9.24 2.97 -21.02
CA LEU A 41 -9.26 4.31 -21.63
C LEU A 41 -8.21 5.26 -21.03
N GLY A 42 -7.36 4.76 -20.14
CA GLY A 42 -6.42 5.54 -19.34
C GLY A 42 -6.86 5.61 -17.88
N GLY A 43 -6.19 4.83 -17.02
CA GLY A 43 -6.39 4.83 -15.57
C GLY A 43 -5.27 5.51 -14.80
N PRO A 44 -5.47 5.77 -13.50
CA PRO A 44 -4.46 6.33 -12.61
C PRO A 44 -3.21 5.46 -12.60
N GLN A 45 -2.07 6.08 -12.91
CA GLN A 45 -0.76 5.42 -12.87
C GLN A 45 -0.11 5.63 -11.51
N LEU A 46 0.57 4.60 -11.00
CA LEU A 46 1.37 4.72 -9.79
C LEU A 46 2.77 5.26 -10.12
N ARG A 47 3.31 6.13 -9.27
CA ARG A 47 4.71 6.54 -9.33
C ARG A 47 5.57 5.76 -8.35
N ALA A 48 6.85 5.64 -8.67
CA ALA A 48 7.84 5.23 -7.69
C ALA A 48 8.00 6.32 -6.61
N VAL A 49 7.93 5.90 -5.35
CA VAL A 49 8.27 6.71 -4.17
C VAL A 49 9.34 5.94 -3.43
N ASP A 50 10.38 6.62 -2.93
CA ASP A 50 11.55 5.97 -2.30
C ASP A 50 11.17 5.08 -1.10
N ARG A 51 10.28 5.58 -0.23
CA ARG A 51 9.79 4.85 0.95
C ARG A 51 8.26 4.98 1.07
N PRO A 52 7.49 4.25 0.24
CA PRO A 52 6.04 4.31 0.29
C PRO A 52 5.55 3.65 1.58
N GLY A 53 4.49 4.21 2.16
CA GLY A 53 3.86 3.66 3.35
C GLY A 53 2.42 4.10 3.49
N LEU A 54 1.77 3.66 4.57
CA LEU A 54 0.35 3.90 4.81
C LEU A 54 -0.02 5.39 4.82
N SER A 55 0.89 6.26 5.29
CA SER A 55 0.68 7.72 5.30
C SER A 55 0.51 8.33 3.90
N ASN A 56 0.97 7.66 2.83
CA ASN A 56 0.78 8.13 1.46
C ASN A 56 -0.66 7.85 0.95
N VAL A 57 -1.37 6.91 1.56
CA VAL A 57 -2.71 6.48 1.11
C VAL A 57 -3.72 7.61 1.22
N ALA A 58 -3.64 8.43 2.27
CA ALA A 58 -4.54 9.58 2.45
C ALA A 58 -4.45 10.59 1.29
N ALA A 59 -3.23 11.01 0.92
CA ALA A 59 -3.01 11.90 -0.22
C ALA A 59 -3.46 11.27 -1.55
N THR A 60 -3.24 9.96 -1.70
CA THR A 60 -3.65 9.22 -2.91
C THR A 60 -5.17 9.20 -3.06
N CYS A 61 -5.91 8.95 -1.98
CA CYS A 61 -7.37 9.00 -1.99
C CYS A 61 -7.91 10.41 -2.28
N LEU A 62 -7.29 11.46 -1.72
CA LEU A 62 -7.70 12.85 -1.98
C LEU A 62 -7.56 13.21 -3.45
N GLU A 63 -6.42 12.90 -4.07
CA GLU A 63 -6.23 13.17 -5.50
C GLU A 63 -7.19 12.38 -6.38
N LEU A 64 -7.44 11.09 -6.07
CA LEU A 64 -8.43 10.28 -6.79
C LEU A 64 -9.86 10.86 -6.72
N LEU A 65 -10.19 11.54 -5.62
CA LEU A 65 -11.46 12.21 -5.42
C LEU A 65 -11.50 13.63 -6.02
N GLY A 66 -10.40 14.12 -6.61
CA GLY A 66 -10.31 15.45 -7.21
C GLY A 66 -10.04 16.59 -6.20
N PHE A 67 -9.57 16.27 -4.99
CA PHE A 67 -9.21 17.26 -3.98
C PHE A 67 -7.72 17.57 -3.96
N SER A 68 -7.37 18.77 -3.49
CA SER A 68 -5.99 19.14 -3.21
C SER A 68 -5.46 18.42 -1.96
N VAL A 69 -4.19 18.00 -2.00
CA VAL A 69 -3.52 17.38 -0.85
C VAL A 69 -3.08 18.48 0.13
N PRO A 70 -3.44 18.40 1.43
CA PRO A 70 -3.00 19.36 2.44
C PRO A 70 -1.49 19.39 2.65
N ASP A 71 -0.99 20.55 3.05
CA ASP A 71 0.41 20.70 3.49
C ASP A 71 0.71 19.80 4.70
N GLY A 72 1.88 19.18 4.69
CA GLY A 72 2.32 18.25 5.73
C GLY A 72 1.91 16.79 5.52
N TYR A 73 1.06 16.48 4.54
CA TYR A 73 0.77 15.11 4.16
C TYR A 73 1.95 14.53 3.37
N ARG A 74 2.16 13.21 3.50
CA ARG A 74 3.06 12.52 2.57
C ARG A 74 2.50 12.60 1.16
N PRO A 75 3.37 12.67 0.15
CA PRO A 75 2.94 12.84 -1.23
C PRO A 75 2.15 11.61 -1.70
N SER A 76 1.17 11.82 -2.58
CA SER A 76 0.35 10.76 -3.21
C SER A 76 1.20 9.66 -3.85
N LEU A 77 0.63 8.47 -4.07
CA LEU A 77 1.24 7.39 -4.84
C LEU A 77 0.93 7.51 -6.34
N LEU A 78 0.10 8.46 -6.76
CA LEU A 78 -0.20 8.71 -8.17
C LEU A 78 0.96 9.40 -8.88
N ALA A 79 1.20 9.01 -10.13
CA ALA A 79 1.94 9.83 -11.07
C ALA A 79 1.17 11.13 -11.34
N ALA A 80 1.90 12.22 -11.61
CA ALA A 80 1.26 13.44 -12.08
C ALA A 80 0.42 13.13 -13.34
N PRO A 81 -0.75 13.76 -13.52
CA PRO A 81 -1.52 13.56 -14.74
C PRO A 81 -0.61 13.84 -15.94
N GLY A 82 -0.52 12.86 -16.84
CA GLY A 82 0.21 13.02 -18.09
C GLY A 82 -0.33 14.23 -18.84
N ARG A 83 0.55 15.17 -19.20
CA ARG A 83 0.21 16.26 -20.11
C ARG A 83 -0.05 15.73 -21.50
#